data_AF-A0A9X7Y5U1-F1
#
_entry.id   AF-A0A9X7Y5U1-F1
#
_cell.length_a   1.000
_cell.length_b   1.000
_cell.length_c   1.000
_cell.angle_alpha   90.00
_cell.angle_beta   90.00
_cell.angle_gamma   90.00
#
_symmetry.space_group_name_H-M   'P 1'
#
loop_
_entity.id
_entity.type
_entity.pdbx_description
1 polymer ?
#
loop_
_entity_poly.entity_id
_entity_poly.type
_entity_poly.pdbx_seq_one_letter_code
_entity_poly.pdbx_strand_id
1 'polypeptide(L)'
;MPEGSDLDNKIQNIIDEKILKDIHNNKLIIDITNEVDKKIKRKDHKIFPLGYDLFTTPIFRNKNYYLAINPNTGFNSPKNVWGRFNYVFENQKEKTSEIEIYEPLFNNKLSDLDNKENSFDQSSLVVGFSDSQKNKLNLDEIAVCAYSNDQNVMKFAFINVKNQKQVSFRITSMINFKRYDAYSPILRFLIEVSYLNKINNFSLLNYINNVSFPRIPRFTYKHVILNPARWEITSDIISDAQNRDVQISKLRKYLCNWNCPYRVFYLENDVKLKFDLRKNNDIEELLSKLHKNRRISLIEDISSNSVSPTEYVFSFKKLKSTQQKLFSISYLNKCNRIVVPSNNDKWLYYQIYTPRILFKDVLKKIVTPLITRLKEVNAIDEFFYIYYLIPEPHLRIRFHIKDLSRYTAIRNSIENELKKAVQANYMSKYSLSTYEREIERYGGESLFYSIENIFSFDSSMCLRFVENINYLNHALLICKLLFHVGISSYDEMKEILSYFDTKENKRSYGKIANDVSRKIIYSDKFKSIQKLFELIQNKEQKSAMIQNIDENYKKSICISLIHLHFNRMLLERKDELKIEYITYKIVKGFCNKRKYDGNK
;
A
#
# COMPACT_ATOMS: atom_id res chain seq x y z
N MET A 1 -11.99 4.01 -4.21
CA MET A 1 -11.59 5.34 -3.69
C MET A 1 -10.62 5.09 -2.55
N PRO A 2 -9.42 5.68 -2.53
CA PRO A 2 -8.60 5.59 -1.34
C PRO A 2 -9.27 6.45 -0.27
N GLU A 3 -9.67 5.81 0.82
CA GLU A 3 -10.25 6.46 2.00
C GLU A 3 -9.41 7.68 2.37
N GLY A 4 -10.09 8.82 2.54
CA GLY A 4 -9.46 10.02 3.07
C GLY A 4 -8.80 9.69 4.40
N SER A 5 -7.75 10.42 4.75
CA SER A 5 -7.20 10.31 6.10
C SER A 5 -8.30 10.55 7.14
N ASP A 6 -8.18 10.01 8.35
CA ASP A 6 -9.08 10.34 9.49
C ASP A 6 -9.34 11.84 9.66
N LEU A 7 -8.40 12.67 9.20
CA LEU A 7 -8.51 14.11 9.18
C LEU A 7 -9.37 14.64 8.03
N ASP A 8 -9.25 14.08 6.83
CA ASP A 8 -10.11 14.46 5.71
C ASP A 8 -11.58 14.21 6.07
N ASN A 9 -11.89 13.05 6.67
CA ASN A 9 -13.26 12.74 7.15
C ASN A 9 -13.74 13.74 8.24
N LYS A 10 -12.85 14.15 9.16
CA LYS A 10 -13.18 15.18 10.17
C LYS A 10 -13.45 16.55 9.53
N ILE A 11 -12.66 16.94 8.54
CA ILE A 11 -12.84 18.20 7.83
C ILE A 11 -14.14 18.19 7.02
N GLN A 12 -14.47 17.05 6.39
CA GLN A 12 -15.74 16.86 5.68
C GLN A 12 -16.94 17.04 6.60
N ASN A 13 -16.94 16.39 7.76
CA ASN A 13 -18.02 16.54 8.76
C ASN A 13 -18.19 17.99 9.23
N ILE A 14 -17.08 18.71 9.46
CA ILE A 14 -17.13 20.13 9.84
C ILE A 14 -17.74 20.98 8.73
N ILE A 15 -17.42 20.70 7.46
CA ILE A 15 -18.00 21.41 6.32
C ILE A 15 -19.50 21.16 6.24
N ASP A 16 -19.93 19.90 6.32
CA ASP A 16 -21.33 19.53 6.21
C ASP A 16 -22.17 20.18 7.32
N GLU A 17 -21.69 20.14 8.57
CA GLU A 17 -22.33 20.82 9.68
C GLU A 17 -22.48 22.32 9.45
N LYS A 18 -21.47 22.97 8.86
CA LYS A 18 -21.53 24.40 8.56
C LYS A 18 -22.51 24.69 7.43
N ILE A 19 -22.54 23.89 6.36
CA ILE A 19 -23.52 24.04 5.28
C ILE A 19 -24.93 23.95 5.84
N LEU A 20 -25.21 22.95 6.70
CA LEU A 20 -26.52 22.78 7.33
C LEU A 20 -26.91 23.98 8.23
N LYS A 21 -25.99 24.47 9.06
CA LYS A 21 -26.21 25.67 9.89
C LYS A 21 -26.47 26.91 9.03
N ASP A 22 -25.79 27.04 7.89
CA ASP A 22 -25.98 28.16 6.97
C ASP A 22 -27.28 28.10 6.19
N ILE A 23 -27.73 26.89 5.83
CA ILE A 23 -29.07 26.66 5.26
C ILE A 23 -30.13 27.10 6.28
N HIS A 24 -29.98 26.71 7.55
CA HIS A 24 -30.92 27.09 8.61
C HIS A 24 -30.94 28.60 8.89
N ASN A 25 -29.76 29.23 8.96
CA ASN A 25 -29.62 30.66 9.26
C ASN A 25 -29.75 31.57 8.03
N ASN A 26 -30.02 31.00 6.86
CA ASN A 26 -30.09 31.67 5.56
C ASN A 26 -28.87 32.56 5.21
N LYS A 27 -27.66 32.13 5.62
CA LYS A 27 -26.40 32.82 5.28
C LYS A 27 -25.87 32.30 3.95
N LEU A 28 -25.32 33.20 3.12
CA LEU A 28 -24.75 32.89 1.80
C LEU A 28 -23.22 32.79 1.81
N ILE A 29 -22.57 33.13 2.93
CA ILE A 29 -21.10 33.19 3.05
C ILE A 29 -20.67 32.53 4.36
N ILE A 30 -19.75 31.57 4.26
CA ILE A 30 -19.05 30.92 5.36
C ILE A 30 -17.59 31.37 5.35
N ASP A 31 -17.17 32.07 6.41
CA ASP A 31 -15.76 32.27 6.72
C ASP A 31 -15.23 31.10 7.57
N ILE A 32 -14.14 30.48 7.12
CA ILE A 32 -13.48 29.36 7.82
C ILE A 32 -12.14 29.76 8.47
N THR A 33 -11.81 31.05 8.50
CA THR A 33 -10.50 31.55 8.98
C THR A 33 -10.19 31.11 10.41
N ASN A 34 -11.14 31.29 11.32
CA ASN A 34 -10.96 30.98 12.75
C ASN A 34 -10.79 29.49 13.04
N GLU A 35 -11.44 28.62 12.25
CA GLU A 35 -11.39 27.17 12.42
C GLU A 35 -10.09 26.57 11.90
N VAL A 36 -9.63 27.04 10.74
CA VAL A 36 -8.35 26.62 10.16
C VAL A 36 -7.20 27.01 11.10
N ASP A 37 -7.23 28.23 11.64
CA ASP A 37 -6.15 28.75 12.49
C ASP A 37 -6.14 28.10 13.90
N LYS A 38 -7.27 27.56 14.40
CA LYS A 38 -7.36 26.97 15.75
C LYS A 38 -7.31 25.43 15.83
N LYS A 39 -7.55 24.66 14.75
CA LYS A 39 -7.85 23.21 14.89
C LYS A 39 -7.17 22.21 13.97
N ILE A 40 -6.28 22.58 13.04
CA ILE A 40 -5.74 21.61 12.06
C ILE A 40 -4.22 21.46 12.15
N LYS A 41 -3.72 20.83 13.22
CA LYS A 41 -2.37 20.23 13.18
C LYS A 41 -2.48 18.87 12.49
N ARG A 42 -2.13 18.81 11.19
CA ARG A 42 -1.96 17.55 10.45
C ARG A 42 -0.92 16.69 11.16
N LYS A 43 -1.34 15.56 11.74
CA LYS A 43 -0.46 14.45 12.12
C LYS A 43 -0.35 13.42 10.97
N ASP A 44 -0.39 13.89 9.72
CA ASP A 44 -0.41 13.00 8.57
C ASP A 44 1.03 12.56 8.23
N HIS A 45 1.19 11.28 7.85
CA HIS A 45 2.47 10.67 7.49
C HIS A 45 2.80 10.82 6.00
N LYS A 46 1.92 11.53 5.27
CA LYS A 46 2.11 11.91 3.88
C LYS A 46 3.02 13.12 3.75
N ILE A 47 3.78 13.15 2.67
CA ILE A 47 4.77 14.19 2.40
C ILE A 47 4.07 15.31 1.62
N PHE A 48 4.35 16.56 1.94
CA PHE A 48 3.94 17.65 1.05
C PHE A 48 4.61 17.50 -0.33
N PRO A 49 3.86 17.70 -1.43
CA PRO A 49 4.45 17.69 -2.77
C PRO A 49 5.54 18.76 -2.91
N LEU A 50 6.40 18.61 -3.92
CA LEU A 50 7.47 19.59 -4.22
C LEU A 50 6.91 20.98 -4.57
N GLY A 51 5.67 21.04 -5.02
CA GLY A 51 4.96 22.26 -5.37
C GLY A 51 3.54 21.98 -5.82
N TYR A 52 2.82 23.03 -6.19
CA TYR A 52 1.50 22.93 -6.81
C TYR A 52 1.18 24.19 -7.62
N ASP A 53 0.33 24.05 -8.63
CA ASP A 53 -0.23 25.17 -9.40
C ASP A 53 -1.64 25.49 -8.91
N LEU A 54 -1.97 26.77 -8.76
CA LEU A 54 -3.28 27.26 -8.35
C LEU A 54 -3.82 28.26 -9.37
N PHE A 55 -5.05 28.06 -9.81
CA PHE A 55 -5.72 28.86 -10.83
C PHE A 55 -6.73 29.78 -10.16
N THR A 56 -6.63 31.08 -10.46
CA THR A 56 -7.32 32.10 -9.68
C THR A 56 -7.79 33.26 -10.52
N THR A 57 -8.83 33.94 -10.07
CA THR A 57 -9.34 35.17 -10.68
C THR A 57 -9.39 36.27 -9.61
N PRO A 58 -8.75 37.43 -9.84
CA PRO A 58 -8.83 38.56 -8.93
C PRO A 58 -10.22 39.20 -9.02
N ILE A 59 -10.75 39.59 -7.87
CA ILE A 59 -12.06 40.22 -7.75
C ILE A 59 -11.90 41.47 -6.92
N PHE A 60 -12.41 42.59 -7.43
CA PHE A 60 -12.41 43.84 -6.71
C PHE A 60 -13.84 44.15 -6.23
N ARG A 61 -14.07 44.09 -4.91
CA ARG A 61 -15.39 44.32 -4.32
C ARG A 61 -15.27 45.10 -3.02
N ASN A 62 -16.13 46.11 -2.85
CA ASN A 62 -16.19 46.94 -1.64
C ASN A 62 -14.83 47.54 -1.24
N LYS A 63 -14.06 48.05 -2.21
CA LYS A 63 -12.69 48.58 -2.04
C LYS A 63 -11.64 47.56 -1.58
N ASN A 64 -11.96 46.27 -1.56
CA ASN A 64 -11.04 45.19 -1.21
C ASN A 64 -10.77 44.28 -2.41
N TYR A 65 -9.54 43.77 -2.46
CA TYR A 65 -9.16 42.71 -3.39
C TYR A 65 -9.43 41.34 -2.76
N TYR A 66 -10.06 40.47 -3.54
CA TYR A 66 -10.25 39.07 -3.26
C TYR A 66 -9.61 38.24 -4.36
N LEU A 67 -9.18 37.04 -4.00
CA LEU A 67 -8.65 36.07 -4.95
C LEU A 67 -9.60 34.86 -4.95
N ALA A 68 -10.31 34.64 -6.05
CA ALA A 68 -11.17 33.46 -6.16
C ALA A 68 -10.42 32.30 -6.79
N ILE A 69 -10.48 31.14 -6.13
CA ILE A 69 -10.02 29.87 -6.70
C ILE A 69 -11.10 29.40 -7.70
N ASN A 70 -10.67 29.09 -8.92
CA ASN A 70 -11.58 28.59 -9.95
C ASN A 70 -12.11 27.17 -9.58
N PRO A 71 -13.20 26.69 -10.20
CA PRO A 71 -13.58 25.28 -10.13
C PRO A 71 -12.63 24.38 -10.96
N ASN A 72 -12.52 23.10 -10.60
CA ASN A 72 -11.62 22.11 -11.23
C ASN A 72 -10.15 22.52 -11.27
N THR A 73 -9.67 23.19 -10.22
CA THR A 73 -8.35 23.82 -10.24
C THR A 73 -7.24 23.00 -9.64
N GLY A 74 -6.08 23.21 -10.25
CA GLY A 74 -4.78 23.02 -9.63
C GLY A 74 -4.27 21.59 -9.70
N PHE A 75 -2.97 21.47 -9.52
CA PHE A 75 -2.25 20.21 -9.65
C PHE A 75 -1.18 20.12 -8.57
N ASN A 76 -0.97 18.93 -7.99
CA ASN A 76 0.04 18.72 -6.93
C ASN A 76 1.48 18.61 -7.49
N SER A 77 1.73 19.29 -8.60
CA SER A 77 3.00 19.43 -9.30
C SER A 77 3.08 20.88 -9.76
N PRO A 78 4.23 21.55 -9.55
CA PRO A 78 4.43 22.87 -10.12
C PRO A 78 4.61 22.79 -11.63
N LYS A 79 4.24 23.87 -12.34
CA LYS A 79 4.52 24.12 -13.75
C LYS A 79 3.84 23.17 -14.75
N ASN A 80 2.78 22.47 -14.36
CA ASN A 80 2.04 21.62 -15.29
C ASN A 80 1.35 22.43 -16.39
N VAL A 81 0.94 23.68 -16.09
CA VAL A 81 0.41 24.61 -17.12
C VAL A 81 1.52 24.99 -18.09
N TRP A 82 2.73 25.19 -17.58
CA TRP A 82 3.84 25.73 -18.34
C TRP A 82 4.35 24.76 -19.41
N GLY A 83 4.19 23.44 -19.23
CA GLY A 83 4.70 22.44 -20.19
C GLY A 83 4.35 22.77 -21.64
N ARG A 84 3.07 23.07 -21.91
CA ARG A 84 2.58 23.46 -23.24
C ARG A 84 3.07 24.83 -23.70
N PHE A 85 3.25 25.78 -22.78
CA PHE A 85 3.61 27.16 -23.09
C PHE A 85 5.11 27.45 -22.92
N ASN A 86 5.93 26.43 -22.69
CA ASN A 86 7.33 26.62 -22.32
C ASN A 86 8.11 27.33 -23.44
N TYR A 87 7.73 27.12 -24.70
CA TYR A 87 8.31 27.84 -25.85
C TYR A 87 8.09 29.36 -25.82
N VAL A 88 7.13 29.85 -25.04
CA VAL A 88 6.82 31.28 -24.88
C VAL A 88 7.66 31.92 -23.77
N PHE A 89 8.05 31.14 -22.77
CA PHE A 89 8.74 31.63 -21.58
C PHE A 89 10.22 31.24 -21.66
N GLU A 90 11.12 32.20 -21.88
CA GLU A 90 12.57 31.97 -21.99
C GLU A 90 13.08 31.02 -20.89
N ASN A 91 13.58 29.86 -21.35
CA ASN A 91 13.89 28.64 -20.60
C ASN A 91 14.53 28.86 -19.22
N GLN A 92 13.71 28.78 -18.15
CA GLN A 92 14.22 28.53 -16.81
C GLN A 92 14.22 27.04 -16.52
N LYS A 93 15.34 26.38 -16.80
CA LYS A 93 15.56 24.99 -16.40
C LYS A 93 15.56 24.89 -14.89
N GLU A 94 14.65 24.09 -14.34
CA GLU A 94 14.63 23.83 -12.91
C GLU A 94 15.33 22.53 -12.55
N LYS A 95 16.04 22.56 -11.43
CA LYS A 95 16.47 21.35 -10.72
C LYS A 95 15.27 20.83 -9.92
N THR A 96 14.78 19.67 -10.33
CA THR A 96 13.83 18.84 -9.58
C THR A 96 14.56 17.59 -9.06
N SER A 97 13.92 16.73 -8.29
CA SER A 97 14.36 15.35 -8.01
C SER A 97 13.48 14.31 -8.68
N GLU A 98 12.45 14.76 -9.40
CA GLU A 98 11.45 13.93 -10.05
C GLU A 98 11.76 13.78 -11.54
N ILE A 99 11.68 12.53 -12.01
CA ILE A 99 11.96 12.13 -13.38
C ILE A 99 10.75 12.44 -14.25
N GLU A 100 10.99 13.18 -15.33
CA GLU A 100 9.95 13.51 -16.32
C GLU A 100 9.70 12.30 -17.22
N ILE A 101 8.41 11.95 -17.40
CA ILE A 101 8.01 10.89 -18.34
C ILE A 101 7.56 11.50 -19.67
N TYR A 102 8.17 11.00 -20.74
CA TYR A 102 7.75 11.27 -22.11
C TYR A 102 7.17 10.01 -22.73
N GLU A 103 5.89 10.08 -23.11
CA GLU A 103 5.15 9.01 -23.77
C GLU A 103 4.22 9.64 -24.81
N PRO A 104 4.08 9.06 -26.02
CA PRO A 104 3.12 9.56 -27.00
C PRO A 104 1.69 9.34 -26.51
N LEU A 105 0.81 10.29 -26.79
CA LEU A 105 -0.59 10.13 -26.52
C LEU A 105 -1.20 9.09 -27.45
N PHE A 106 -2.06 8.21 -26.92
CA PHE A 106 -2.80 7.26 -27.75
C PHE A 106 -3.93 7.93 -28.54
N ASN A 107 -4.52 8.98 -27.98
CA ASN A 107 -5.56 9.77 -28.63
C ASN A 107 -4.94 11.00 -29.31
N ASN A 108 -4.78 10.93 -30.62
CA ASN A 108 -4.22 12.00 -31.45
C ASN A 108 -5.01 13.31 -31.34
N LYS A 109 -6.29 13.31 -30.94
CA LYS A 109 -7.05 14.56 -30.73
C LYS A 109 -6.52 15.40 -29.56
N LEU A 110 -5.68 14.80 -28.70
CA LEU A 110 -5.08 15.46 -27.55
C LEU A 110 -3.64 15.93 -27.83
N SER A 111 -3.09 15.68 -29.03
CA SER A 111 -1.68 15.99 -29.36
C SER A 111 -1.33 17.47 -29.16
N ASP A 112 -2.25 18.36 -29.53
CA ASP A 112 -2.05 19.81 -29.45
C ASP A 112 -1.93 20.33 -28.01
N LEU A 113 -2.33 19.50 -27.03
CA LEU A 113 -2.26 19.78 -25.60
C LEU A 113 -0.95 19.29 -24.97
N ASP A 114 -0.12 18.51 -25.69
CA ASP A 114 1.05 17.81 -25.16
C ASP A 114 2.38 18.25 -25.78
N ASN A 115 2.45 19.47 -26.33
CA ASN A 115 3.69 20.08 -26.78
C ASN A 115 4.64 20.31 -25.59
N LYS A 116 5.42 19.27 -25.25
CA LYS A 116 6.38 19.28 -24.15
C LYS A 116 7.76 19.66 -24.67
N GLU A 117 8.24 20.85 -24.34
CA GLU A 117 9.67 21.13 -24.44
C GLU A 117 10.39 20.69 -23.15
N ASN A 118 11.64 20.25 -23.29
CA ASN A 118 12.50 19.81 -22.17
C ASN A 118 12.83 21.00 -21.24
N SER A 119 11.96 21.29 -20.27
CA SER A 119 12.14 22.39 -19.32
C SER A 119 12.97 22.03 -18.08
N PHE A 120 13.65 20.86 -18.06
CA PHE A 120 14.35 20.35 -16.89
C PHE A 120 15.73 19.74 -17.21
N ASP A 121 16.67 19.87 -16.28
CA ASP A 121 18.08 19.43 -16.42
C ASP A 121 18.32 17.94 -16.09
N GLN A 122 17.31 17.23 -15.58
CA GLN A 122 17.46 15.86 -15.04
C GLN A 122 17.17 14.74 -16.05
N SER A 123 17.40 13.50 -15.60
CA SER A 123 17.07 12.28 -16.34
C SER A 123 15.60 12.23 -16.74
N SER A 124 15.35 11.81 -17.98
CA SER A 124 14.02 11.58 -18.54
C SER A 124 13.77 10.09 -18.73
N LEU A 125 12.52 9.67 -18.57
CA LEU A 125 12.06 8.32 -18.92
C LEU A 125 11.25 8.42 -20.20
N VAL A 126 11.76 7.84 -21.27
CA VAL A 126 11.08 7.82 -22.58
C VAL A 126 10.45 6.45 -22.80
N VAL A 127 9.13 6.41 -22.91
CA VAL A 127 8.35 5.19 -23.16
C VAL A 127 7.83 5.25 -24.60
N GLY A 128 8.18 4.25 -25.41
CA GLY A 128 7.65 4.13 -26.79
C GLY A 128 8.41 4.88 -27.90
N PHE A 129 9.51 5.58 -27.60
CA PHE A 129 10.37 6.21 -28.62
C PHE A 129 11.84 5.76 -28.56
N SER A 130 12.52 5.80 -29.71
CA SER A 130 13.97 6.01 -29.81
C SER A 130 14.22 7.52 -29.81
N ASP A 131 14.81 8.06 -28.75
CA ASP A 131 15.12 9.48 -28.64
C ASP A 131 16.59 9.68 -28.25
N SER A 132 17.19 10.76 -28.72
CA SER A 132 18.59 11.17 -28.55
C SER A 132 18.81 12.07 -27.33
N GLN A 133 18.00 11.94 -26.28
CA GLN A 133 18.15 12.75 -25.07
C GLN A 133 19.37 12.33 -24.23
N LYS A 134 20.11 13.33 -23.73
CA LYS A 134 21.43 13.16 -23.11
C LYS A 134 21.46 12.54 -21.70
N ASN A 135 20.34 12.10 -21.11
CA ASN A 135 20.28 11.44 -19.79
C ASN A 135 19.05 10.51 -19.69
N LYS A 136 19.03 9.41 -20.45
CA LYS A 136 17.89 8.48 -20.51
C LYS A 136 17.91 7.47 -19.34
N LEU A 137 16.82 7.40 -18.59
CA LEU A 137 16.51 6.26 -17.72
C LEU A 137 15.72 5.23 -18.52
N ASN A 138 16.08 3.95 -18.42
CA ASN A 138 15.32 2.86 -19.04
C ASN A 138 14.33 2.25 -18.04
N LEU A 139 13.21 1.73 -18.56
CA LEU A 139 12.21 1.03 -17.73
C LEU A 139 12.82 -0.15 -16.96
N ASP A 140 13.74 -0.89 -17.59
CA ASP A 140 14.42 -2.05 -16.98
C ASP A 140 15.32 -1.68 -15.79
N GLU A 141 15.62 -0.38 -15.61
CA GLU A 141 16.41 0.11 -14.50
C GLU A 141 15.54 0.52 -13.30
N ILE A 142 14.21 0.42 -13.41
CA ILE A 142 13.26 0.86 -12.39
C ILE A 142 12.65 -0.38 -11.72
N ALA A 143 12.97 -0.58 -10.44
CA ALA A 143 12.31 -1.57 -9.60
C ALA A 143 11.22 -0.91 -8.75
N VAL A 144 10.16 -1.67 -8.47
CA VAL A 144 9.11 -1.29 -7.52
C VAL A 144 9.38 -1.98 -6.20
N CYS A 145 9.35 -1.23 -5.10
CA CYS A 145 9.45 -1.78 -3.76
C CYS A 145 8.19 -1.48 -2.95
N ALA A 146 7.87 -2.39 -2.04
CA ALA A 146 6.88 -2.19 -1.00
C ALA A 146 7.60 -2.22 0.35
N TYR A 147 7.38 -1.21 1.19
CA TYR A 147 8.04 -1.09 2.48
C TYR A 147 7.04 -0.62 3.54
N SER A 148 7.27 -1.05 4.78
CA SER A 148 6.52 -0.58 5.93
C SER A 148 7.26 0.55 6.63
N ASN A 149 6.57 1.61 7.03
CA ASN A 149 7.14 2.60 7.95
C ASN A 149 7.04 2.11 9.42
N ASP A 150 7.55 2.91 10.37
CA ASP A 150 7.54 2.63 11.82
C ASP A 150 6.14 2.39 12.43
N GLN A 151 5.07 2.59 11.64
CA GLN A 151 3.68 2.44 12.05
C GLN A 151 2.95 1.31 11.32
N ASN A 152 3.69 0.40 10.67
CA ASN A 152 3.12 -0.73 9.93
C ASN A 152 2.26 -0.35 8.71
N VAL A 153 2.41 0.87 8.19
CA VAL A 153 1.72 1.30 6.95
C VAL A 153 2.59 0.93 5.76
N MET A 154 2.07 0.04 4.90
CA MET A 154 2.68 -0.33 3.64
C MET A 154 2.67 0.86 2.66
N LYS A 155 3.83 1.13 2.07
CA LYS A 155 4.06 2.17 1.07
C LYS A 155 4.78 1.58 -0.13
N PHE A 156 4.52 2.16 -1.29
CA PHE A 156 5.25 1.85 -2.51
C PHE A 156 6.27 2.93 -2.82
N ALA A 157 7.41 2.54 -3.40
CA ALA A 157 8.39 3.45 -3.97
C ALA A 157 9.08 2.82 -5.19
N PHE A 158 9.74 3.66 -5.97
CA PHE A 158 10.57 3.21 -7.09
C PHE A 158 12.04 3.35 -6.74
N ILE A 159 12.85 2.42 -7.21
CA ILE A 159 14.30 2.41 -7.01
C ILE A 159 14.95 2.28 -8.38
N ASN A 160 15.97 3.11 -8.63
CA ASN A 160 16.86 2.88 -9.74
C ASN A 160 17.84 1.76 -9.36
N VAL A 161 17.78 0.63 -10.07
CA VAL A 161 18.55 -0.59 -9.77
C VAL A 161 20.07 -0.37 -9.89
N LYS A 162 20.52 0.51 -10.77
CA LYS A 162 21.97 0.77 -10.99
C LYS A 162 22.60 1.53 -9.84
N ASN A 163 21.92 2.55 -9.32
CA ASN A 163 22.46 3.42 -8.28
C ASN A 163 21.82 3.22 -6.90
N GLN A 164 20.83 2.33 -6.79
CA GLN A 164 20.09 1.99 -5.57
C GLN A 164 19.42 3.21 -4.90
N LYS A 165 19.12 4.26 -5.67
CA LYS A 165 18.44 5.46 -5.16
C LYS A 165 16.96 5.41 -5.46
N GLN A 166 16.17 5.90 -4.50
CA GLN A 166 14.75 6.11 -4.71
C GLN A 166 14.51 7.16 -5.79
N VAL A 167 13.59 6.87 -6.70
CA VAL A 167 13.16 7.76 -7.76
C VAL A 167 11.64 7.98 -7.68
N SER A 168 11.19 9.08 -8.27
CA SER A 168 9.78 9.43 -8.37
C SER A 168 9.54 10.10 -9.71
N PHE A 169 8.35 9.93 -10.25
CA PHE A 169 8.00 10.34 -11.60
C PHE A 169 6.94 11.42 -11.61
N ARG A 170 6.95 12.23 -12.68
CA ARG A 170 5.95 13.26 -12.95
C ARG A 170 5.74 13.47 -14.45
N ILE A 171 4.68 14.20 -14.78
CA ILE A 171 4.36 14.67 -16.12
C ILE A 171 4.00 16.14 -16.03
N THR A 172 4.61 16.93 -16.89
CA THR A 172 4.38 18.36 -17.07
C THR A 172 3.34 18.55 -18.18
N SER A 173 2.11 18.14 -17.89
CA SER A 173 0.95 18.28 -18.80
C SER A 173 -0.32 18.50 -17.98
N MET A 174 -1.29 19.20 -18.58
CA MET A 174 -2.64 19.37 -18.03
C MET A 174 -3.59 18.25 -18.43
N ILE A 175 -3.15 17.34 -19.28
CA ILE A 175 -3.93 16.17 -19.64
C ILE A 175 -4.10 15.29 -18.40
N ASN A 176 -5.35 14.93 -18.12
CA ASN A 176 -5.66 14.04 -17.01
C ASN A 176 -5.01 12.67 -17.26
N PHE A 177 -3.93 12.39 -16.53
CA PHE A 177 -3.16 11.17 -16.68
C PHE A 177 -4.00 9.90 -16.42
N LYS A 178 -5.13 9.99 -15.73
CA LYS A 178 -6.01 8.83 -15.48
C LYS A 178 -6.83 8.39 -16.68
N ARG A 179 -6.87 9.19 -17.75
CA ARG A 179 -7.57 8.86 -19.00
C ARG A 179 -6.95 7.64 -19.67
N TYR A 180 -7.77 6.58 -19.83
CA TYR A 180 -7.36 5.33 -20.48
C TYR A 180 -7.06 5.51 -21.97
N ASP A 181 -7.63 6.54 -22.60
CA ASP A 181 -7.40 6.89 -24.01
C ASP A 181 -6.22 7.84 -24.21
N ALA A 182 -5.61 8.37 -23.13
CA ALA A 182 -4.51 9.33 -23.24
C ALA A 182 -3.14 8.67 -23.08
N TYR A 183 -2.93 7.90 -22.00
CA TYR A 183 -1.61 7.36 -21.64
C TYR A 183 -1.64 5.86 -21.30
N SER A 184 -0.47 5.22 -21.30
CA SER A 184 -0.37 3.79 -21.00
C SER A 184 -0.66 3.46 -19.52
N PRO A 185 -1.03 2.21 -19.22
CA PRO A 185 -1.09 1.73 -17.84
C PRO A 185 0.22 1.89 -17.07
N ILE A 186 1.38 1.77 -17.76
CA ILE A 186 2.70 1.88 -17.14
C ILE A 186 2.94 3.31 -16.65
N LEU A 187 2.75 4.30 -17.54
CA LEU A 187 2.90 5.70 -17.16
C LEU A 187 1.95 6.06 -16.01
N ARG A 188 0.70 5.62 -16.08
CA ARG A 188 -0.28 5.85 -15.01
C ARG A 188 0.17 5.27 -13.68
N PHE A 189 0.66 4.03 -13.68
CA PHE A 189 1.20 3.39 -12.50
C PHE A 189 2.40 4.15 -11.91
N LEU A 190 3.36 4.56 -12.75
CA LEU A 190 4.53 5.34 -12.32
C LEU A 190 4.13 6.67 -11.66
N ILE A 191 3.16 7.35 -12.24
CA ILE A 191 2.64 8.62 -11.73
C ILE A 191 1.85 8.41 -10.45
N GLU A 192 0.88 7.49 -10.45
CA GLU A 192 0.03 7.23 -9.28
C GLU A 192 0.87 6.85 -8.06
N VAL A 193 1.79 5.89 -8.19
CA VAL A 193 2.68 5.48 -7.08
C VAL A 193 3.55 6.65 -6.59
N SER A 194 4.01 7.52 -7.50
CA SER A 194 4.78 8.72 -7.14
C SER A 194 3.96 9.76 -6.37
N TYR A 195 2.62 9.75 -6.52
CA TYR A 195 1.70 10.60 -5.78
C TYR A 195 1.04 9.94 -4.56
N LEU A 196 1.03 8.60 -4.44
CA LEU A 196 0.38 7.87 -3.34
C LEU A 196 0.85 8.34 -1.96
N ASN A 197 2.15 8.60 -1.82
CA ASN A 197 2.76 9.03 -0.56
C ASN A 197 2.69 10.54 -0.31
N LYS A 198 2.10 11.31 -1.24
CA LYS A 198 2.00 12.77 -1.16
C LYS A 198 0.63 13.21 -0.68
N ILE A 199 0.61 14.33 0.03
CA ILE A 199 -0.63 15.03 0.38
C ILE A 199 -1.25 15.59 -0.90
N ASN A 200 -2.57 15.42 -1.06
CA ASN A 200 -3.31 16.16 -2.06
C ASN A 200 -3.70 17.52 -1.46
N ASN A 201 -3.08 18.61 -1.94
CA ASN A 201 -3.36 19.97 -1.46
C ASN A 201 -4.79 20.42 -1.80
N PHE A 202 -5.42 19.81 -2.79
CA PHE A 202 -6.76 20.14 -3.27
C PHE A 202 -7.85 19.24 -2.68
N SER A 203 -7.55 18.38 -1.70
CA SER A 203 -8.55 17.44 -1.13
C SER A 203 -9.79 18.17 -0.61
N LEU A 204 -9.60 19.29 0.09
CA LEU A 204 -10.66 20.14 0.62
C LEU A 204 -11.51 20.76 -0.49
N LEU A 205 -10.88 21.35 -1.49
CA LEU A 205 -11.55 22.01 -2.61
C LEU A 205 -12.31 20.98 -3.46
N ASN A 206 -11.72 19.81 -3.69
CA ASN A 206 -12.37 18.70 -4.38
C ASN A 206 -13.59 18.20 -3.61
N TYR A 207 -13.55 18.19 -2.28
CA TYR A 207 -14.72 17.84 -1.48
C TYR A 207 -15.83 18.89 -1.66
N ILE A 208 -15.53 20.17 -1.44
CA ILE A 208 -16.50 21.27 -1.59
C ILE A 208 -17.10 21.29 -3.00
N ASN A 209 -16.30 21.01 -4.03
CA ASN A 209 -16.76 20.92 -5.41
C ASN A 209 -17.68 19.71 -5.67
N ASN A 210 -17.70 18.68 -4.83
CA ASN A 210 -18.47 17.46 -5.08
C ASN A 210 -19.59 17.19 -4.05
N VAL A 211 -19.70 17.99 -2.98
CA VAL A 211 -20.82 17.85 -2.03
C VAL A 211 -22.16 18.15 -2.68
N SER A 212 -23.20 17.41 -2.29
CA SER A 212 -24.53 17.50 -2.89
C SER A 212 -25.55 18.05 -1.89
N PHE A 213 -25.68 19.37 -1.83
CA PHE A 213 -26.72 20.09 -1.10
C PHE A 213 -27.52 20.98 -2.07
N PRO A 214 -28.82 21.27 -1.81
CA PRO A 214 -29.63 22.15 -2.67
C PRO A 214 -29.00 23.54 -2.86
N ARG A 215 -28.34 24.04 -1.82
CA ARG A 215 -27.56 25.28 -1.83
C ARG A 215 -26.28 25.06 -1.05
N ILE A 216 -25.17 25.46 -1.64
CA ILE A 216 -23.84 25.46 -1.03
C ILE A 216 -23.40 26.93 -0.93
N PRO A 217 -23.14 27.45 0.27
CA PRO A 217 -22.73 28.83 0.45
C PRO A 217 -21.31 29.07 -0.07
N ARG A 218 -20.96 30.33 -0.28
CA ARG A 218 -19.60 30.73 -0.61
C ARG A 218 -18.67 30.42 0.56
N PHE A 219 -17.56 29.73 0.31
CA PHE A 219 -16.52 29.51 1.30
C PHE A 219 -15.39 30.53 1.13
N THR A 220 -15.02 31.21 2.21
CA THR A 220 -13.92 32.18 2.24
C THR A 220 -12.89 31.86 3.33
N TYR A 221 -11.62 32.12 3.03
CA TYR A 221 -10.53 32.13 3.99
C TYR A 221 -9.76 33.44 3.82
N LYS A 222 -9.84 34.33 4.81
CA LYS A 222 -9.30 35.71 4.71
C LYS A 222 -9.81 36.39 3.43
N HIS A 223 -8.91 36.86 2.58
CA HIS A 223 -9.23 37.49 1.28
C HIS A 223 -9.30 36.50 0.11
N VAL A 224 -9.38 35.19 0.38
CA VAL A 224 -9.47 34.15 -0.65
C VAL A 224 -10.87 33.55 -0.67
N ILE A 225 -11.52 33.57 -1.83
CA ILE A 225 -12.76 32.82 -2.06
C ILE A 225 -12.36 31.41 -2.49
N LEU A 226 -12.57 30.43 -1.62
CA LEU A 226 -12.25 29.03 -1.86
C LEU A 226 -13.22 28.39 -2.85
N ASN A 227 -14.50 28.74 -2.72
CA ASN A 227 -15.53 28.33 -3.66
C ASN A 227 -16.67 29.36 -3.70
N PRO A 228 -17.16 29.73 -4.89
CA PRO A 228 -18.39 30.50 -5.03
C PRO A 228 -19.61 29.73 -4.52
N ALA A 229 -20.67 30.44 -4.15
CA ALA A 229 -21.96 29.83 -3.85
C ALA A 229 -22.52 29.06 -5.06
N ARG A 230 -23.20 27.94 -4.77
CA ARG A 230 -23.72 27.01 -5.78
C ARG A 230 -25.14 26.56 -5.46
N TRP A 231 -25.95 26.38 -6.49
CA TRP A 231 -27.33 25.90 -6.41
C TRP A 231 -27.48 24.64 -7.26
N GLU A 232 -28.03 23.59 -6.63
CA GLU A 232 -28.32 22.32 -7.27
C GLU A 232 -29.83 22.24 -7.53
N ILE A 233 -30.20 21.94 -8.77
CA ILE A 233 -31.59 21.98 -9.24
C ILE A 233 -31.90 20.64 -9.90
N THR A 234 -32.98 19.98 -9.48
CA THR A 234 -33.46 18.74 -10.08
C THR A 234 -34.75 18.96 -10.87
N SER A 235 -35.00 18.11 -11.86
CA SER A 235 -36.21 18.18 -12.69
C SER A 235 -37.49 17.94 -11.90
N ASP A 236 -37.40 17.39 -10.69
CA ASP A 236 -38.55 17.12 -9.81
C ASP A 236 -39.32 18.41 -9.49
N ILE A 237 -38.63 19.55 -9.42
CA ILE A 237 -39.19 20.88 -9.13
C ILE A 237 -40.22 21.31 -10.20
N ILE A 238 -40.08 20.80 -11.42
CA ILE A 238 -40.92 21.16 -12.56
C ILE A 238 -41.77 19.98 -13.07
N SER A 239 -41.70 18.83 -12.40
CA SER A 239 -42.28 17.56 -12.88
C SER A 239 -43.81 17.56 -12.96
N ASP A 240 -44.47 18.28 -12.06
CA ASP A 240 -45.92 18.44 -11.92
C ASP A 240 -46.46 19.69 -12.64
N ALA A 241 -45.64 20.37 -13.44
CA ALA A 241 -46.05 21.55 -14.19
C ALA A 241 -46.77 21.17 -15.49
N GLN A 242 -47.94 21.78 -15.72
CA GLN A 242 -48.80 21.46 -16.87
C GLN A 242 -48.33 22.11 -18.20
N ASN A 243 -47.61 23.22 -18.11
CA ASN A 243 -47.12 23.96 -19.28
C ASN A 243 -45.79 24.67 -18.97
N ARG A 244 -45.16 25.22 -20.01
CA ARG A 244 -43.84 25.85 -19.93
C ARG A 244 -43.82 27.10 -19.05
N ASP A 245 -44.89 27.89 -19.04
CA ASP A 245 -44.98 29.09 -18.19
C ASP A 245 -44.98 28.72 -16.70
N VAL A 246 -45.74 27.68 -16.33
CA VAL A 246 -45.74 27.15 -14.96
C VAL A 246 -44.36 26.60 -14.57
N GLN A 247 -43.65 25.94 -15.50
CA GLN A 247 -42.26 25.49 -15.27
C GLN A 247 -41.31 26.67 -15.00
N ILE A 248 -41.40 27.74 -15.80
CA ILE A 248 -40.62 28.97 -15.61
C ILE A 248 -40.92 29.58 -14.24
N SER A 249 -42.19 29.74 -13.88
CA SER A 249 -42.60 30.29 -12.59
C SER A 249 -42.10 29.45 -11.42
N LYS A 250 -42.18 28.12 -11.50
CA LYS A 250 -41.66 27.20 -10.48
C LYS A 250 -40.15 27.29 -10.33
N LEU A 251 -39.41 27.32 -11.45
CA LEU A 251 -37.96 27.49 -11.43
C LEU A 251 -37.56 28.83 -10.80
N ARG A 252 -38.21 29.93 -11.20
CA ARG A 252 -38.00 31.26 -10.60
C ARG A 252 -38.28 31.26 -9.10
N LYS A 253 -39.39 30.66 -8.67
CA LYS A 253 -39.76 30.54 -7.25
C LYS A 253 -38.73 29.73 -6.47
N TYR A 254 -38.26 28.60 -7.01
CA TYR A 254 -37.21 27.80 -6.38
C TYR A 254 -35.92 28.59 -6.19
N LEU A 255 -35.42 29.23 -7.27
CA LEU A 255 -34.20 30.04 -7.23
C LEU A 255 -34.32 31.21 -6.23
N CYS A 256 -35.49 31.85 -6.18
CA CYS A 256 -35.77 32.93 -5.22
C CYS A 256 -35.78 32.41 -3.77
N ASN A 257 -36.46 31.30 -3.49
CA ASN A 257 -36.50 30.69 -2.15
C ASN A 257 -35.10 30.33 -1.61
N TRP A 258 -34.18 29.99 -2.51
CA TRP A 258 -32.78 29.67 -2.18
C TRP A 258 -31.82 30.86 -2.31
N ASN A 259 -32.31 32.10 -2.39
CA ASN A 259 -31.50 33.32 -2.48
C ASN A 259 -30.47 33.30 -3.63
N CYS A 260 -30.84 32.72 -4.78
CA CYS A 260 -29.99 32.70 -5.96
C CYS A 260 -29.90 34.08 -6.61
N PRO A 261 -28.70 34.61 -6.93
CA PRO A 261 -28.55 35.90 -7.59
C PRO A 261 -29.01 35.83 -9.05
N TYR A 262 -29.36 36.98 -9.63
CA TYR A 262 -29.82 37.04 -11.02
C TYR A 262 -28.73 36.70 -12.05
N ARG A 263 -27.45 36.84 -11.71
CA ARG A 263 -26.33 36.51 -12.60
C ARG A 263 -25.64 35.26 -12.10
N VAL A 264 -25.62 34.23 -12.94
CA VAL A 264 -25.07 32.92 -12.62
C VAL A 264 -24.33 32.34 -13.80
N PHE A 265 -23.45 31.38 -13.50
CA PHE A 265 -22.86 30.49 -14.48
C PHE A 265 -23.49 29.11 -14.38
N TYR A 266 -23.88 28.55 -15.51
CA TYR A 266 -24.19 27.13 -15.63
C TYR A 266 -22.89 26.40 -16.02
N LEU A 267 -22.59 25.32 -15.28
CA LEU A 267 -21.44 24.46 -15.57
C LEU A 267 -21.88 23.25 -16.38
N GLU A 268 -21.28 23.06 -17.56
CA GLU A 268 -21.39 21.85 -18.37
C GLU A 268 -20.00 21.35 -18.70
N ASN A 269 -19.53 20.32 -17.99
CA ASN A 269 -18.15 19.84 -18.05
C ASN A 269 -17.15 20.99 -17.75
N ASP A 270 -16.25 21.29 -18.70
CA ASP A 270 -15.26 22.36 -18.58
C ASP A 270 -15.77 23.72 -19.12
N VAL A 271 -17.02 23.80 -19.58
CA VAL A 271 -17.60 25.03 -20.14
C VAL A 271 -18.44 25.77 -19.09
N LYS A 272 -18.17 27.08 -18.97
CA LYS A 272 -18.98 28.01 -18.16
C LYS A 272 -19.85 28.86 -19.07
N LEU A 273 -21.16 28.70 -18.98
CA LEU A 273 -22.13 29.51 -19.72
C LEU A 273 -22.75 30.56 -18.79
N LYS A 274 -22.74 31.82 -19.20
CA LYS A 274 -23.27 32.94 -18.41
C LYS A 274 -24.76 33.10 -18.65
N PHE A 275 -25.54 33.22 -17.58
CA PHE A 275 -26.98 33.43 -17.60
C PHE A 275 -27.37 34.65 -16.75
N ASP A 276 -28.31 35.44 -17.28
CA ASP A 276 -29.03 36.48 -16.56
C ASP A 276 -30.48 36.04 -16.38
N LEU A 277 -30.81 35.59 -15.18
CA LEU A 277 -32.12 35.04 -14.80
C LEU A 277 -33.27 36.05 -14.96
N ARG A 278 -32.99 37.33 -15.22
CA ARG A 278 -34.03 38.33 -15.54
C ARG A 278 -34.53 38.20 -16.98
N LYS A 279 -33.73 37.64 -17.88
CA LYS A 279 -34.09 37.44 -19.29
C LYS A 279 -34.87 36.13 -19.44
N ASN A 280 -35.96 36.16 -20.21
CA ASN A 280 -36.77 34.96 -20.43
C ASN A 280 -36.03 33.92 -21.27
N ASN A 281 -35.32 34.34 -22.33
CA ASN A 281 -34.53 33.43 -23.18
C ASN A 281 -33.51 32.62 -22.36
N ASP A 282 -32.83 33.26 -21.41
CA ASP A 282 -31.83 32.64 -20.54
C ASP A 282 -32.47 31.58 -19.62
N ILE A 283 -33.65 31.90 -19.05
CA ILE A 283 -34.39 30.94 -18.22
C ILE A 283 -34.95 29.78 -19.05
N GLU A 284 -35.41 30.03 -20.26
CA GLU A 284 -35.88 28.99 -21.17
C GLU A 284 -34.77 28.02 -21.57
N GLU A 285 -33.56 28.54 -21.81
CA GLU A 285 -32.40 27.70 -22.07
C GLU A 285 -31.96 26.94 -20.81
N LEU A 286 -32.05 27.53 -19.61
CA LEU A 286 -31.84 26.76 -18.37
C LEU A 286 -32.84 25.62 -18.19
N LEU A 287 -34.11 25.84 -18.56
CA LEU A 287 -35.12 24.78 -18.56
C LEU A 287 -34.80 23.68 -19.58
N SER A 288 -34.35 24.04 -20.78
CA SER A 288 -33.94 23.06 -21.81
C SER A 288 -32.81 22.16 -21.29
N LYS A 289 -31.81 22.77 -20.64
CA LYS A 289 -30.70 22.06 -19.98
C LYS A 289 -31.16 21.19 -18.82
N LEU A 290 -32.11 21.67 -18.01
CA LEU A 290 -32.69 20.90 -16.89
C LEU A 290 -33.44 19.66 -17.38
N HIS A 291 -34.22 19.77 -18.45
CA HIS A 291 -34.90 18.63 -19.06
C HIS A 291 -33.92 17.59 -19.61
N LYS A 292 -32.86 18.05 -20.30
CA LYS A 292 -31.85 17.18 -20.89
C LYS A 292 -31.04 16.42 -19.84
N ASN A 293 -30.60 17.11 -18.79
CA ASN A 293 -29.62 16.58 -17.83
C ASN A 293 -30.24 16.06 -16.53
N ARG A 294 -31.54 16.29 -16.29
CA ARG A 294 -32.32 16.01 -15.05
C ARG A 294 -31.84 16.74 -13.79
N ARG A 295 -30.56 17.11 -13.74
CA ARG A 295 -29.93 17.88 -12.69
C ARG A 295 -28.98 18.88 -13.31
N ILE A 296 -29.03 20.12 -12.83
CA ILE A 296 -28.11 21.19 -13.22
C ILE A 296 -27.51 21.85 -11.99
N SER A 297 -26.31 22.41 -12.15
CA SER A 297 -25.60 23.15 -11.13
C SER A 297 -25.35 24.58 -11.60
N LEU A 298 -25.76 25.55 -10.80
CA LEU A 298 -25.56 26.98 -11.05
C LEU A 298 -24.56 27.53 -10.04
N ILE A 299 -23.62 28.34 -10.49
CA ILE A 299 -22.60 29.02 -9.69
C ILE A 299 -22.84 30.52 -9.72
N GLU A 300 -22.66 31.22 -8.60
CA GLU A 300 -22.78 32.68 -8.56
C GLU A 300 -21.75 33.37 -9.47
N ASP A 301 -22.18 34.42 -10.16
CA ASP A 301 -21.25 35.31 -10.84
C ASP A 301 -20.58 36.26 -9.82
N ILE A 302 -19.35 35.92 -9.44
CA ILE A 302 -18.51 36.73 -8.54
C ILE A 302 -17.68 37.79 -9.25
N SER A 303 -17.74 37.86 -10.59
CA SER A 303 -16.97 38.85 -11.34
C SER A 303 -17.41 40.27 -10.97
N SER A 304 -16.45 41.11 -10.59
CA SER A 304 -16.67 42.55 -10.55
C SER A 304 -16.79 43.08 -11.99
N ASN A 305 -17.31 44.31 -12.19
CA ASN A 305 -17.38 45.00 -13.48
C ASN A 305 -15.98 45.31 -14.10
N SER A 306 -14.97 44.45 -13.89
CA SER A 306 -13.64 44.59 -14.49
C SER A 306 -13.72 44.46 -16.00
N VAL A 307 -12.91 45.27 -16.67
CA VAL A 307 -12.93 45.52 -18.13
C VAL A 307 -12.50 44.30 -18.95
N SER A 308 -11.86 43.30 -18.35
CA SER A 308 -11.51 42.03 -18.99
C SER A 308 -11.50 40.85 -18.00
N PRO A 309 -12.01 39.66 -18.37
CA PRO A 309 -11.85 38.45 -17.58
C PRO A 309 -10.38 37.98 -17.67
N THR A 310 -9.63 38.08 -16.57
CA THR A 310 -8.24 37.64 -16.50
C THR A 310 -8.09 36.52 -15.48
N GLU A 311 -7.36 35.47 -15.84
CA GLU A 311 -7.01 34.35 -14.97
C GLU A 311 -5.51 34.36 -14.67
N TYR A 312 -5.16 34.12 -13.40
CA TYR A 312 -3.79 34.05 -12.92
C TYR A 312 -3.51 32.64 -12.40
N VAL A 313 -2.41 32.05 -12.90
CA VAL A 313 -1.89 30.77 -12.42
C VAL A 313 -0.68 31.04 -11.53
N PHE A 314 -0.80 30.70 -10.26
CA PHE A 314 0.28 30.79 -9.28
C PHE A 314 0.92 29.42 -9.07
N SER A 315 2.21 29.31 -9.37
CA SER A 315 3.01 28.10 -9.10
C SER A 315 3.76 28.24 -7.78
N PHE A 316 3.47 27.37 -6.83
CA PHE A 316 4.11 27.33 -5.52
C PHE A 316 5.16 26.23 -5.48
N LYS A 317 6.33 26.53 -4.91
CA LYS A 317 7.42 25.57 -4.73
C LYS A 317 7.83 25.48 -3.26
N LYS A 318 8.15 24.28 -2.82
CA LYS A 318 8.68 24.03 -1.48
C LYS A 318 10.14 24.47 -1.40
N LEU A 319 10.43 25.48 -0.57
CA LEU A 319 11.78 26.07 -0.42
C LEU A 319 12.81 25.14 0.24
N LYS A 320 12.38 24.27 1.16
CA LYS A 320 13.26 23.28 1.82
C LYS A 320 12.74 21.87 1.55
N SER A 321 13.44 21.09 0.74
CA SER A 321 13.18 19.65 0.66
C SER A 321 13.71 18.98 1.92
N THR A 322 12.83 18.51 2.80
CA THR A 322 13.21 17.50 3.79
C THR A 322 13.65 16.26 3.02
N GLN A 323 14.97 16.04 2.93
CA GLN A 323 15.51 14.77 2.45
C GLN A 323 15.02 13.70 3.42
N GLN A 324 14.16 12.80 2.94
CA GLN A 324 13.83 11.61 3.72
C GLN A 324 15.09 10.76 3.86
N LYS A 325 15.25 10.16 5.05
CA LYS A 325 16.23 9.10 5.25
C LYS A 325 15.90 8.02 4.22
N LEU A 326 16.76 7.88 3.22
CA LEU A 326 16.64 6.84 2.22
C LEU A 326 16.76 5.51 2.94
N PHE A 327 15.74 4.67 2.84
CA PHE A 327 15.90 3.27 3.19
C PHE A 327 16.89 2.67 2.19
N SER A 328 17.96 2.05 2.68
CA SER A 328 18.84 1.24 1.84
C SER A 328 18.08 -0.03 1.46
N ILE A 329 17.40 0.01 0.32
CA ILE A 329 16.80 -1.17 -0.27
C ILE A 329 17.78 -1.66 -1.32
N SER A 330 18.39 -2.81 -1.07
CA SER A 330 19.23 -3.49 -2.06
C SER A 330 18.35 -4.33 -2.97
N TYR A 331 18.29 -3.96 -4.25
CA TYR A 331 17.77 -4.84 -5.27
C TYR A 331 18.74 -6.03 -5.44
N LEU A 332 18.27 -7.24 -5.11
CA LEU A 332 19.00 -8.47 -5.42
C LEU A 332 18.79 -8.79 -6.91
N ASN A 333 19.89 -9.05 -7.62
CA ASN A 333 19.85 -9.42 -9.03
C ASN A 333 18.99 -10.67 -9.27
N LYS A 334 18.63 -10.89 -10.54
CA LYS A 334 17.79 -12.00 -10.99
C LYS A 334 18.36 -13.34 -10.50
N CYS A 335 17.70 -13.96 -9.53
CA CYS A 335 18.05 -15.29 -9.02
C CYS A 335 17.25 -16.38 -9.74
N ASN A 336 17.80 -17.59 -9.81
CA ASN A 336 17.09 -18.75 -10.37
C ASN A 336 16.06 -19.27 -9.37
N ARG A 337 14.85 -18.66 -9.38
CA ARG A 337 13.76 -18.99 -8.45
C ARG A 337 13.02 -20.28 -8.79
N ILE A 338 12.98 -20.65 -10.07
CA ILE A 338 12.03 -21.63 -10.58
C ILE A 338 12.71 -23.00 -10.68
N VAL A 339 12.16 -23.97 -9.93
CA VAL A 339 12.50 -25.39 -10.03
C VAL A 339 11.32 -26.12 -10.67
N VAL A 340 11.52 -26.57 -11.91
CA VAL A 340 10.52 -27.34 -12.66
C VAL A 340 10.76 -28.84 -12.40
N PRO A 341 9.72 -29.61 -12.03
CA PRO A 341 9.83 -31.05 -11.89
C PRO A 341 10.31 -31.68 -13.21
N SER A 342 11.57 -32.11 -13.23
CA SER A 342 12.22 -32.72 -14.38
C SER A 342 13.27 -33.71 -13.90
N ASN A 343 13.75 -34.58 -14.79
CA ASN A 343 14.82 -35.52 -14.48
C ASN A 343 16.18 -34.82 -14.20
N ASN A 344 16.24 -33.49 -14.34
CA ASN A 344 17.44 -32.68 -14.15
C ASN A 344 17.43 -31.87 -12.84
N ASP A 345 16.30 -31.82 -12.12
CA ASP A 345 16.19 -31.12 -10.83
C ASP A 345 15.86 -32.10 -9.70
N LYS A 346 16.43 -31.86 -8.53
CA LYS A 346 16.34 -32.77 -7.39
C LYS A 346 15.05 -32.60 -6.58
N TRP A 347 14.30 -31.51 -6.74
CA TRP A 347 13.07 -31.31 -5.97
C TRP A 347 11.82 -31.85 -6.66
N LEU A 348 11.12 -32.76 -6.00
CA LEU A 348 9.73 -33.11 -6.30
C LEU A 348 8.80 -32.33 -5.37
N TYR A 349 7.91 -31.53 -5.94
CA TYR A 349 6.97 -30.69 -5.19
C TYR A 349 5.53 -31.10 -5.48
N TYR A 350 4.83 -31.55 -4.43
CA TYR A 350 3.42 -31.91 -4.49
C TYR A 350 2.55 -30.93 -3.69
N GLN A 351 1.41 -30.55 -4.28
CA GLN A 351 0.29 -29.95 -3.57
C GLN A 351 -0.75 -31.05 -3.28
N ILE A 352 -1.06 -31.27 -2.01
CA ILE A 352 -1.98 -32.28 -1.54
C ILE A 352 -3.21 -31.56 -0.99
N TYR A 353 -4.33 -31.64 -1.70
CA TYR A 353 -5.58 -30.97 -1.35
C TYR A 353 -6.37 -31.83 -0.39
N THR A 354 -6.57 -31.34 0.83
CA THR A 354 -7.23 -32.09 1.89
C THR A 354 -7.88 -31.11 2.88
N PRO A 355 -9.05 -31.42 3.45
CA PRO A 355 -9.66 -30.59 4.48
C PRO A 355 -8.69 -30.33 5.64
N ARG A 356 -8.70 -29.11 6.20
CA ARG A 356 -7.80 -28.72 7.30
C ARG A 356 -7.85 -29.67 8.49
N ILE A 357 -9.03 -30.20 8.81
CA ILE A 357 -9.25 -31.18 9.88
C ILE A 357 -8.41 -32.47 9.69
N LEU A 358 -8.10 -32.84 8.44
CA LEU A 358 -7.33 -34.03 8.09
C LEU A 358 -5.83 -33.75 7.91
N PHE A 359 -5.35 -32.50 7.98
CA PHE A 359 -3.92 -32.19 7.80
C PHE A 359 -3.02 -33.04 8.70
N LYS A 360 -3.40 -33.16 9.97
CA LYS A 360 -2.65 -33.94 10.96
C LYS A 360 -2.64 -35.43 10.61
N ASP A 361 -3.78 -35.98 10.20
CA ASP A 361 -3.90 -37.39 9.80
C ASP A 361 -3.08 -37.68 8.54
N VAL A 362 -3.15 -36.80 7.52
CA VAL A 362 -2.35 -36.92 6.30
C VAL A 362 -0.85 -36.90 6.62
N LEU A 363 -0.42 -35.95 7.45
CA LEU A 363 0.99 -35.86 7.86
C LEU A 363 1.45 -37.11 8.62
N LYS A 364 0.65 -37.59 9.58
CA LYS A 364 1.02 -38.70 10.47
C LYS A 364 0.91 -40.07 9.79
N LYS A 365 -0.18 -40.32 9.05
CA LYS A 365 -0.53 -41.65 8.52
C LYS A 365 -0.03 -41.89 7.10
N ILE A 366 0.16 -40.83 6.29
CA ILE A 366 0.56 -40.96 4.89
C ILE A 366 1.98 -40.45 4.67
N VAL A 367 2.23 -39.19 5.02
CA VAL A 367 3.49 -38.50 4.69
C VAL A 367 4.65 -39.03 5.53
N THR A 368 4.47 -39.19 6.84
CA THR A 368 5.54 -39.65 7.74
C THR A 368 6.03 -41.06 7.37
N PRO A 369 5.17 -42.08 7.18
CA PRO A 369 5.62 -43.41 6.76
C PRO A 369 6.30 -43.39 5.38
N LEU A 370 5.77 -42.60 4.44
CA LEU A 370 6.37 -42.45 3.11
C LEU A 370 7.80 -41.90 3.20
N ILE A 371 8.01 -40.82 3.96
CA ILE A 371 9.33 -40.22 4.15
C ILE A 371 10.29 -41.21 4.81
N THR A 372 9.87 -41.89 5.87
CA THR A 372 10.72 -42.86 6.57
C THR A 372 11.22 -43.94 5.61
N ARG A 373 10.30 -44.55 4.83
CA ARG A 373 10.65 -45.56 3.83
C ARG A 373 11.59 -45.03 2.75
N LEU A 374 11.35 -43.81 2.24
CA LEU A 374 12.21 -43.20 1.22
C LEU A 374 13.61 -42.86 1.76
N LYS A 375 13.71 -42.44 3.02
CA LYS A 375 15.00 -42.19 3.68
C LYS A 375 15.78 -43.47 3.97
N GLU A 376 15.10 -44.54 4.39
CA GLU A 376 15.71 -45.87 4.63
C GLU A 376 16.39 -46.43 3.38
N VAL A 377 15.77 -46.28 2.21
CA VAL A 377 16.36 -46.71 0.93
C VAL A 377 17.24 -45.63 0.28
N ASN A 378 17.60 -44.59 1.04
CA ASN A 378 18.48 -43.49 0.63
C ASN A 378 18.02 -42.78 -0.68
N ALA A 379 16.71 -42.75 -0.93
CA ALA A 379 16.12 -42.13 -2.12
C ALA A 379 15.99 -40.61 -1.97
N ILE A 380 15.68 -40.15 -0.76
CA ILE A 380 15.61 -38.73 -0.38
C ILE A 380 16.49 -38.50 0.84
N ASP A 381 17.04 -37.30 0.96
CA ASP A 381 17.80 -36.83 2.13
C ASP A 381 17.03 -35.71 2.87
N GLU A 382 16.39 -34.80 2.13
CA GLU A 382 15.61 -33.69 2.66
C GLU A 382 14.14 -33.74 2.26
N PHE A 383 13.29 -33.24 3.14
CA PHE A 383 11.89 -32.97 2.82
C PHE A 383 11.39 -31.83 3.69
N PHE A 384 10.45 -31.02 3.20
CA PHE A 384 9.74 -30.10 4.07
C PHE A 384 8.31 -29.89 3.61
N TYR A 385 7.48 -29.45 4.54
CA TYR A 385 6.09 -29.12 4.25
C TYR A 385 5.70 -27.76 4.80
N ILE A 386 4.63 -27.20 4.24
CA ILE A 386 3.88 -26.03 4.71
C ILE A 386 2.41 -26.24 4.36
N TYR A 387 1.48 -25.60 5.08
CA TYR A 387 0.06 -25.61 4.73
C TYR A 387 -0.40 -24.26 4.19
N TYR A 388 -1.40 -24.31 3.32
CA TYR A 388 -2.15 -23.17 2.80
C TYR A 388 -3.65 -23.43 2.96
N LEU A 389 -4.42 -22.36 3.14
CA LEU A 389 -5.89 -22.43 3.25
C LEU A 389 -6.61 -21.88 2.00
N ILE A 390 -5.90 -21.11 1.16
CA ILE A 390 -6.45 -20.39 0.00
C ILE A 390 -5.64 -20.79 -1.25
N PRO A 391 -6.28 -20.99 -2.43
CA PRO A 391 -7.73 -20.91 -2.68
C PRO A 391 -8.54 -22.04 -2.05
N GLU A 392 -7.94 -23.21 -1.88
CA GLU A 392 -8.51 -24.36 -1.16
C GLU A 392 -7.47 -24.90 -0.16
N PRO A 393 -7.86 -25.52 0.97
CA PRO A 393 -6.91 -26.09 1.93
C PRO A 393 -6.04 -27.19 1.33
N HIS A 394 -4.71 -27.02 1.44
CA HIS A 394 -3.75 -27.99 0.93
C HIS A 394 -2.42 -27.97 1.70
N LEU A 395 -1.73 -29.12 1.69
CA LEU A 395 -0.34 -29.26 2.12
C LEU A 395 0.58 -29.16 0.91
N ARG A 396 1.66 -28.39 1.03
CA ARG A 396 2.73 -28.30 0.04
C ARG A 396 3.90 -29.10 0.57
N ILE A 397 4.23 -30.22 -0.07
CA ILE A 397 5.29 -31.13 0.39
C ILE A 397 6.34 -31.23 -0.69
N ARG A 398 7.59 -31.02 -0.29
CA ARG A 398 8.75 -31.05 -1.19
C ARG A 398 9.70 -32.13 -0.73
N PHE A 399 10.18 -32.93 -1.68
CA PHE A 399 11.12 -34.02 -1.47
C PHE A 399 12.38 -33.73 -2.28
N HIS A 400 13.54 -33.71 -1.63
CA HIS A 400 14.82 -33.62 -2.30
C HIS A 400 15.31 -35.03 -2.62
N ILE A 401 15.44 -35.32 -3.91
CA ILE A 401 15.95 -36.57 -4.43
C ILE A 401 17.47 -36.56 -4.32
N LYS A 402 18.00 -37.56 -3.63
CA LYS A 402 19.45 -37.71 -3.48
C LYS A 402 20.10 -38.23 -4.77
N ASP A 403 19.46 -39.21 -5.41
CA ASP A 403 19.93 -39.90 -6.61
C ASP A 403 18.94 -39.76 -7.78
N LEU A 404 19.28 -38.88 -8.73
CA LEU A 404 18.44 -38.59 -9.90
C LEU A 404 18.26 -39.79 -10.85
N SER A 405 19.16 -40.78 -10.82
CA SER A 405 18.99 -42.00 -11.63
C SER A 405 17.72 -42.77 -11.25
N ARG A 406 17.24 -42.57 -10.01
CA ARG A 406 16.03 -43.20 -9.47
C ARG A 406 14.81 -42.28 -9.53
N TYR A 407 14.90 -41.12 -10.19
CA TYR A 407 13.84 -40.09 -10.22
C TYR A 407 12.46 -40.69 -10.51
N THR A 408 12.32 -41.41 -11.63
CA THR A 408 11.04 -42.01 -12.05
C THR A 408 10.52 -43.03 -11.04
N ALA A 409 11.40 -43.87 -10.49
CA ALA A 409 11.02 -44.87 -9.49
C ALA A 409 10.55 -44.21 -8.18
N ILE A 410 11.24 -43.16 -7.73
CA ILE A 410 10.88 -42.40 -6.53
C ILE A 410 9.55 -41.68 -6.74
N ARG A 411 9.39 -41.01 -7.89
CA ARG A 411 8.14 -40.35 -8.27
C ARG A 411 6.96 -41.33 -8.25
N ASN A 412 7.11 -42.48 -8.91
CA ASN A 412 6.06 -43.51 -8.94
C ASN A 412 5.73 -44.04 -7.54
N SER A 413 6.74 -44.21 -6.68
CA SER A 413 6.55 -44.63 -5.29
C SER A 413 5.73 -43.61 -4.49
N ILE A 414 6.02 -42.31 -4.64
CA ILE A 414 5.26 -41.22 -4.02
C ILE A 414 3.83 -41.20 -4.55
N GLU A 415 3.64 -41.16 -5.88
CA GLU A 415 2.32 -41.09 -6.50
C GLU A 415 1.44 -42.30 -6.15
N ASN A 416 2.03 -43.49 -6.02
CA ASN A 416 1.30 -44.69 -5.59
C ASN A 416 0.74 -44.56 -4.17
N GLU A 417 1.50 -44.00 -3.21
CA GLU A 417 0.96 -43.75 -1.87
C GLU A 417 -0.10 -42.64 -1.86
N LEU A 418 0.10 -41.58 -2.64
CA LEU A 418 -0.90 -40.51 -2.76
C LEU A 418 -2.21 -41.02 -3.38
N LYS A 419 -2.13 -41.90 -4.40
CA LYS A 419 -3.31 -42.56 -4.99
C LYS A 419 -4.08 -43.38 -3.97
N LYS A 420 -3.39 -44.20 -3.16
CA LYS A 420 -4.03 -44.96 -2.06
C LYS A 420 -4.70 -44.01 -1.06
N ALA A 421 -4.07 -42.90 -0.73
CA ALA A 421 -4.62 -41.92 0.20
C ALA A 421 -5.85 -41.19 -0.35
N VAL A 422 -5.90 -40.92 -1.66
CA VAL A 422 -7.11 -40.43 -2.35
C VAL A 422 -8.23 -41.48 -2.26
N GLN A 423 -7.96 -42.74 -2.60
CA GLN A 423 -8.95 -43.82 -2.53
C GLN A 423 -9.48 -44.06 -1.11
N ALA A 424 -8.63 -43.84 -0.10
CA ALA A 424 -9.00 -43.91 1.31
C ALA A 424 -9.62 -42.61 1.87
N ASN A 425 -9.95 -41.62 1.03
CA ASN A 425 -10.57 -40.34 1.39
C ASN A 425 -9.77 -39.47 2.38
N TYR A 426 -8.45 -39.64 2.47
CA TYR A 426 -7.59 -38.74 3.26
C TYR A 426 -7.37 -37.39 2.57
N MET A 427 -7.53 -37.33 1.24
CA MET A 427 -7.32 -36.14 0.41
C MET A 427 -8.22 -36.22 -0.83
N SER A 428 -8.60 -35.07 -1.39
CA SER A 428 -9.47 -35.01 -2.56
C SER A 428 -8.70 -35.17 -3.88
N LYS A 429 -7.53 -34.52 -3.98
CA LYS A 429 -6.64 -34.57 -5.16
C LYS A 429 -5.22 -34.21 -4.76
N TYR A 430 -4.27 -34.51 -5.64
CA TYR A 430 -2.89 -34.02 -5.54
C TYR A 430 -2.39 -33.54 -6.91
N SER A 431 -1.43 -32.62 -6.93
CA SER A 431 -0.77 -32.16 -8.16
C SER A 431 0.74 -32.07 -7.98
N LEU A 432 1.48 -32.42 -9.02
CA LEU A 432 2.90 -32.13 -9.15
C LEU A 432 3.05 -30.69 -9.68
N SER A 433 3.82 -29.86 -8.98
CA SER A 433 3.85 -28.41 -9.21
C SER A 433 5.28 -27.86 -9.29
N THR A 434 5.41 -26.67 -9.85
CA THR A 434 6.69 -25.94 -9.93
C THR A 434 7.05 -25.33 -8.57
N TYR A 435 8.28 -25.57 -8.10
CA TYR A 435 8.75 -25.00 -6.85
C TYR A 435 9.41 -23.64 -7.11
N GLU A 436 8.73 -22.58 -6.69
CA GLU A 436 9.28 -21.23 -6.69
C GLU A 436 9.94 -20.93 -5.34
N ARG A 437 11.26 -20.71 -5.36
CA ARG A 437 12.09 -20.42 -4.19
C ARG A 437 11.99 -18.95 -3.80
N GLU A 438 11.78 -18.68 -2.51
CA GLU A 438 11.72 -17.34 -1.92
C GLU A 438 13.13 -16.80 -1.60
N ILE A 439 14.03 -16.79 -2.58
CA ILE A 439 15.47 -16.52 -2.42
C ILE A 439 15.73 -15.19 -1.71
N GLU A 440 15.04 -14.14 -2.13
CA GLU A 440 15.16 -12.78 -1.61
C GLU A 440 14.56 -12.62 -0.22
N ARG A 441 13.74 -13.56 0.25
CA ARG A 441 13.23 -13.53 1.62
C ARG A 441 14.26 -14.07 2.62
N TYR A 442 15.11 -14.98 2.18
CA TYR A 442 15.99 -15.77 3.05
C TYR A 442 17.48 -15.56 2.79
N GLY A 443 17.88 -14.36 2.37
CA GLY A 443 19.28 -13.93 2.33
C GLY A 443 20.00 -14.03 0.99
N GLY A 444 19.31 -14.42 -0.09
CA GLY A 444 19.93 -14.61 -1.40
C GLY A 444 20.39 -16.05 -1.67
N GLU A 445 20.91 -16.31 -2.87
CA GLU A 445 21.22 -17.67 -3.35
C GLU A 445 22.23 -18.42 -2.48
N SER A 446 23.24 -17.71 -1.95
CA SER A 446 24.29 -18.32 -1.12
C SER A 446 23.74 -18.91 0.18
N LEU A 447 22.65 -18.36 0.71
CA LEU A 447 22.05 -18.78 1.97
C LEU A 447 20.86 -19.69 1.77
N PHE A 448 20.17 -19.58 0.63
CA PHE A 448 18.91 -20.28 0.43
C PHE A 448 19.03 -21.80 0.49
N TYR A 449 20.11 -22.39 -0.02
CA TYR A 449 20.36 -23.84 0.08
C TYR A 449 20.39 -24.32 1.54
N SER A 450 21.02 -23.54 2.40
CA SER A 450 21.07 -23.81 3.82
C SER A 450 19.71 -23.65 4.51
N ILE A 451 18.90 -22.72 4.01
CA ILE A 451 17.54 -22.48 4.49
C ILE A 451 16.63 -23.66 4.14
N GLU A 452 16.81 -24.32 2.99
CA GLU A 452 16.11 -25.57 2.66
C GLU A 452 16.44 -26.68 3.68
N ASN A 453 17.70 -26.78 4.10
CA ASN A 453 18.10 -27.70 5.18
C ASN A 453 17.41 -27.36 6.51
N ILE A 454 17.34 -26.07 6.87
CA ILE A 454 16.61 -25.60 8.05
C ILE A 454 15.12 -25.94 7.97
N PHE A 455 14.48 -25.77 6.80
CA PHE A 455 13.09 -26.17 6.58
C PHE A 455 12.88 -27.67 6.76
N SER A 456 13.85 -28.47 6.30
CA SER A 456 13.82 -29.93 6.41
C SER A 456 13.98 -30.41 7.85
N PHE A 457 14.94 -29.81 8.56
CA PHE A 457 15.14 -30.02 9.99
C PHE A 457 13.88 -29.66 10.79
N ASP A 458 13.34 -28.46 10.57
CA ASP A 458 12.15 -27.98 11.29
C ASP A 458 10.91 -28.82 11.00
N SER A 459 10.70 -29.23 9.74
CA SER A 459 9.60 -30.15 9.37
C SER A 459 9.72 -31.50 10.07
N SER A 460 10.93 -32.04 10.15
CA SER A 460 11.19 -33.31 10.85
C SER A 460 10.92 -33.19 12.36
N MET A 461 11.30 -32.07 12.97
CA MET A 461 11.01 -31.79 14.38
C MET A 461 9.52 -31.62 14.61
N CYS A 462 8.83 -30.82 13.79
CA CYS A 462 7.39 -30.59 13.91
C CYS A 462 6.62 -31.92 13.84
N LEU A 463 6.90 -32.80 12.87
CA LEU A 463 6.24 -34.11 12.76
C LEU A 463 6.38 -34.97 14.03
N ARG A 464 7.51 -34.89 14.73
CA ARG A 464 7.73 -35.63 16.00
C ARG A 464 6.93 -35.06 17.17
N PHE A 465 6.66 -33.76 17.16
CA PHE A 465 6.07 -33.05 18.28
C PHE A 465 4.64 -32.53 18.01
N VAL A 466 4.00 -32.83 16.87
CA VAL A 466 2.62 -32.38 16.57
C VAL A 466 1.61 -32.73 17.69
N GLU A 467 1.89 -33.78 18.46
CA GLU A 467 1.08 -34.21 19.59
C GLU A 467 1.78 -33.84 20.90
N ASN A 468 1.14 -32.97 21.71
CA ASN A 468 1.56 -32.57 23.07
C ASN A 468 2.70 -31.54 23.18
N ILE A 469 2.52 -30.36 22.58
CA ILE A 469 3.43 -29.22 22.84
C ILE A 469 2.85 -28.30 23.91
N ASN A 470 3.59 -28.13 25.01
CA ASN A 470 3.35 -27.06 25.97
C ASN A 470 4.14 -25.80 25.57
N TYR A 471 3.86 -24.64 26.16
CA TYR A 471 4.55 -23.39 25.81
C TYR A 471 6.08 -23.46 25.92
N LEU A 472 6.60 -24.28 26.85
CA LEU A 472 8.04 -24.46 27.00
C LEU A 472 8.64 -25.19 25.80
N ASN A 473 8.01 -26.27 25.34
CA ASN A 473 8.47 -27.05 24.21
C ASN A 473 8.49 -26.19 22.92
N HIS A 474 7.48 -25.33 22.70
CA HIS A 474 7.52 -24.35 21.60
C HIS A 474 8.71 -23.40 21.71
N ALA A 475 8.93 -22.82 22.89
CA ALA A 475 10.04 -21.90 23.11
C ALA A 475 11.40 -22.58 22.87
N LEU A 476 11.56 -23.82 23.31
CA LEU A 476 12.77 -24.63 23.08
C LEU A 476 12.99 -24.90 21.59
N LEU A 477 11.94 -25.27 20.84
CA LEU A 477 12.04 -25.51 19.40
C LEU A 477 12.40 -24.25 18.63
N ILE A 478 11.81 -23.10 18.98
CA ILE A 478 12.15 -21.80 18.38
C ILE A 478 13.60 -21.42 18.66
N CYS A 479 14.06 -21.56 19.90
CA CYS A 479 15.45 -21.27 20.22
C CYS A 479 16.41 -22.21 19.47
N LYS A 480 16.06 -23.50 19.35
CA LYS A 480 16.84 -24.46 18.56
C LYS A 480 16.89 -24.07 17.07
N LEU A 481 15.75 -23.65 16.51
CA LEU A 481 15.68 -23.12 15.15
C LEU A 481 16.60 -21.91 14.98
N LEU A 482 16.57 -20.95 15.91
CA LEU A 482 17.44 -19.76 15.86
C LEU A 482 18.93 -20.11 15.95
N PHE A 483 19.30 -21.09 16.78
CA PHE A 483 20.67 -21.61 16.84
C PHE A 483 21.10 -22.22 15.49
N HIS A 484 20.27 -23.06 14.88
CA HIS A 484 20.57 -23.71 13.59
C HIS A 484 20.77 -22.72 12.43
N VAL A 485 20.19 -21.52 12.53
CA VAL A 485 20.35 -20.42 11.55
C VAL A 485 21.63 -19.62 11.79
N GLY A 486 22.23 -19.72 12.99
CA GLY A 486 23.49 -19.07 13.35
C GLY A 486 23.41 -18.05 14.49
N ILE A 487 22.23 -17.88 15.12
CA ILE A 487 22.07 -17.00 16.29
C ILE A 487 22.69 -17.67 17.51
N SER A 488 23.83 -17.16 17.97
CA SER A 488 24.66 -17.83 18.97
C SER A 488 24.50 -17.27 20.39
N SER A 489 23.89 -16.10 20.54
CA SER A 489 23.72 -15.40 21.81
C SER A 489 22.26 -15.34 22.27
N TYR A 490 22.02 -15.60 23.55
CA TYR A 490 20.69 -15.44 24.15
C TYR A 490 20.20 -13.98 24.12
N ASP A 491 21.10 -13.01 24.28
CA ASP A 491 20.73 -11.59 24.21
C ASP A 491 20.29 -11.20 22.79
N GLU A 492 20.93 -11.77 21.77
CA GLU A 492 20.57 -11.60 20.36
C GLU A 492 19.22 -12.27 20.04
N MET A 493 18.98 -13.49 20.53
CA MET A 493 17.66 -14.14 20.43
C MET A 493 16.56 -13.28 21.06
N LYS A 494 16.81 -12.77 22.26
CA LYS A 494 15.88 -11.87 22.96
C LYS A 494 15.60 -10.60 22.15
N GLU A 495 16.61 -10.04 21.49
CA GLU A 495 16.47 -8.88 20.62
C GLU A 495 15.62 -9.17 19.37
N ILE A 496 15.85 -10.30 18.71
CA ILE A 496 15.03 -10.74 17.57
C ILE A 496 13.57 -10.94 18.02
N LEU A 497 13.35 -11.71 19.09
CA LEU A 497 12.04 -12.01 19.65
C LEU A 497 11.31 -10.77 20.22
N SER A 498 12.03 -9.67 20.49
CA SER A 498 11.41 -8.40 20.90
C SER A 498 10.48 -7.83 19.82
N TYR A 499 10.60 -8.29 18.57
CA TYR A 499 9.64 -8.00 17.50
C TYR A 499 8.19 -8.30 17.93
N PHE A 500 7.98 -9.33 18.74
CA PHE A 500 6.66 -9.74 19.21
C PHE A 500 6.17 -8.93 20.42
N ASP A 501 6.97 -8.01 20.98
CA ASP A 501 6.65 -7.20 22.17
C ASP A 501 5.76 -5.97 21.85
N THR A 502 4.71 -6.18 21.06
CA THR A 502 3.80 -5.13 20.62
C THR A 502 2.82 -4.70 21.72
N LYS A 503 2.25 -3.50 21.62
CA LYS A 503 1.20 -3.02 22.55
C LYS A 503 -0.02 -3.95 22.57
N GLU A 504 -0.37 -4.48 21.41
CA GLU A 504 -1.49 -5.42 21.25
C GLU A 504 -1.22 -6.75 21.95
N ASN A 505 -0.06 -7.36 21.71
CA ASN A 505 0.32 -8.62 22.36
C ASN A 505 0.42 -8.48 23.88
N LYS A 506 0.96 -7.34 24.37
CA LYS A 506 0.96 -7.01 25.81
C LYS A 506 -0.44 -6.98 26.40
N ARG A 507 -1.38 -6.33 25.71
CA ARG A 507 -2.77 -6.20 26.16
C ARG A 507 -3.48 -7.55 26.17
N SER A 508 -3.31 -8.35 25.12
CA SER A 508 -4.01 -9.62 24.92
C SER A 508 -3.42 -10.78 25.74
N TYR A 509 -2.09 -10.85 25.85
CA TYR A 509 -1.37 -12.03 26.37
C TYR A 509 -0.44 -11.73 27.55
N GLY A 510 -0.36 -10.48 28.02
CA GLY A 510 0.54 -10.05 29.10
C GLY A 510 0.44 -10.89 30.38
N LYS A 511 -0.78 -11.12 30.87
CA LYS A 511 -1.03 -11.88 32.12
C LYS A 511 -0.52 -13.32 32.00
N ILE A 512 -1.01 -14.06 31.00
CA ILE A 512 -0.66 -15.48 30.82
C ILE A 512 0.84 -15.66 30.55
N ALA A 513 1.46 -14.77 29.75
CA ALA A 513 2.88 -14.86 29.43
C ALA A 513 3.78 -14.60 30.65
N ASN A 514 3.40 -13.66 31.52
CA ASN A 514 4.11 -13.43 32.77
C ASN A 514 4.02 -14.64 33.70
N ASP A 515 2.83 -15.23 33.85
CA ASP A 515 2.62 -16.37 34.74
C ASP A 515 3.35 -17.62 34.26
N VAL A 516 3.28 -17.93 32.96
CA VAL A 516 4.03 -19.04 32.35
C VAL A 516 5.53 -18.82 32.48
N SER A 517 6.03 -17.63 32.16
CA SER A 517 7.46 -17.29 32.26
C SER A 517 7.96 -17.46 33.70
N ARG A 518 7.28 -16.90 34.70
CA ARG A 518 7.65 -17.07 36.12
C ARG A 518 7.67 -18.54 36.53
N LYS A 519 6.62 -19.30 36.23
CA LYS A 519 6.54 -20.73 36.59
C LYS A 519 7.71 -21.53 36.01
N ILE A 520 8.10 -21.25 34.77
CA ILE A 520 9.24 -21.93 34.12
C ILE A 520 10.56 -21.52 34.79
N ILE A 521 10.79 -20.21 34.99
CA ILE A 521 12.05 -19.66 35.50
C ILE A 521 12.37 -20.10 36.92
N TYR A 522 11.35 -20.24 37.77
CA TYR A 522 11.50 -20.64 39.17
C TYR A 522 11.29 -22.14 39.42
N SER A 523 11.10 -22.94 38.37
CA SER A 523 11.01 -24.41 38.49
C SER A 523 12.36 -25.09 38.28
N ASP A 524 12.50 -26.33 38.78
CA ASP A 524 13.67 -27.19 38.52
C ASP A 524 13.90 -27.45 37.03
N LYS A 525 12.84 -27.30 36.20
CA LYS A 525 12.93 -27.40 34.74
C LYS A 525 13.89 -26.36 34.15
N PHE A 526 14.12 -25.23 34.83
CA PHE A 526 15.07 -24.21 34.39
C PHE A 526 16.49 -24.76 34.22
N LYS A 527 16.98 -25.59 35.15
CA LYS A 527 18.31 -26.21 35.04
C LYS A 527 18.38 -27.22 33.89
N SER A 528 17.31 -27.98 33.68
CA SER A 528 17.22 -28.92 32.55
C SER A 528 17.19 -28.20 31.20
N ILE A 529 16.45 -27.09 31.11
CA ILE A 529 16.38 -26.22 29.93
C ILE A 529 17.74 -25.58 29.65
N GLN A 530 18.42 -25.07 30.68
CA GLN A 530 19.76 -24.50 30.56
C GLN A 530 20.76 -25.55 30.03
N LYS A 531 20.76 -26.75 30.60
CA LYS A 531 21.60 -27.86 30.14
C LYS A 531 21.26 -28.29 28.71
N LEU A 532 19.98 -28.28 28.33
CA LEU A 532 19.54 -28.60 26.97
C LEU A 532 20.00 -27.52 25.98
N PHE A 533 19.96 -26.24 26.38
CA PHE A 533 20.49 -25.14 25.57
C PHE A 533 22.01 -25.20 25.41
N GLU A 534 22.75 -25.49 26.49
CA GLU A 534 24.21 -25.69 26.43
C GLU A 534 24.59 -26.89 25.56
N LEU A 535 23.81 -27.98 25.58
CA LEU A 535 24.00 -29.13 24.70
C LEU A 535 23.72 -28.84 23.23
N ILE A 536 22.69 -28.04 22.93
CA ILE A 536 22.38 -27.58 21.57
C ILE A 536 23.55 -26.74 21.03
N GLN A 537 24.06 -25.82 21.84
CA GLN A 537 25.20 -24.96 21.48
C GLN A 537 26.50 -25.75 21.17
N ASN A 538 26.70 -26.92 21.79
CA ASN A 538 27.90 -27.73 21.60
C ASN A 538 27.81 -28.77 20.46
N LYS A 539 26.59 -29.17 20.04
CA LYS A 539 26.40 -30.24 19.04
C LYS A 539 26.08 -29.74 17.63
N GLU A 540 25.52 -28.55 17.48
CA GLU A 540 25.21 -28.00 16.16
C GLU A 540 26.42 -27.21 15.66
N GLN A 541 27.08 -27.73 14.60
CA GLN A 541 28.18 -27.05 13.93
C GLN A 541 27.77 -25.61 13.63
N LYS A 542 28.62 -24.65 14.02
CA LYS A 542 28.50 -23.22 13.72
C LYS A 542 28.29 -23.01 12.22
N SER A 543 27.04 -22.97 11.77
CA SER A 543 26.72 -22.38 10.49
C SER A 543 26.75 -20.87 10.71
N ALA A 544 27.87 -20.24 10.41
CA ALA A 544 27.99 -18.78 10.37
C ALA A 544 27.18 -18.17 9.19
N MET A 545 25.98 -18.69 8.93
CA MET A 545 25.21 -18.43 7.71
C MET A 545 24.80 -16.98 7.63
N ILE A 546 24.23 -16.42 8.70
CA ILE A 546 23.66 -15.05 8.67
C ILE A 546 24.53 -13.99 9.34
N GLN A 547 25.80 -14.26 9.63
CA GLN A 547 26.65 -13.32 10.39
C GLN A 547 27.03 -12.04 9.61
N ASN A 548 27.06 -12.12 8.27
CA ASN A 548 27.49 -11.01 7.40
C ASN A 548 26.32 -10.26 6.73
N ILE A 549 25.11 -10.35 7.30
CA ILE A 549 23.89 -9.71 6.76
C ILE A 549 23.53 -8.50 7.62
N ASP A 550 22.93 -7.47 7.00
CA ASP A 550 22.27 -6.37 7.72
C ASP A 550 21.36 -6.89 8.84
N GLU A 551 21.46 -6.32 10.04
CA GLU A 551 20.75 -6.78 11.23
C GLU A 551 19.22 -6.74 11.07
N ASN A 552 18.65 -5.78 10.33
CA ASN A 552 17.20 -5.76 10.10
C ASN A 552 16.78 -6.90 9.19
N TYR A 553 17.56 -7.17 8.15
CA TYR A 553 17.27 -8.27 7.23
C TYR A 553 17.44 -9.64 7.91
N LYS A 554 18.49 -9.80 8.71
CA LYS A 554 18.71 -10.95 9.58
C LYS A 554 17.53 -11.21 10.53
N LYS A 555 17.03 -10.16 11.18
CA LYS A 555 15.82 -10.22 12.02
C LYS A 555 14.60 -10.65 11.21
N SER A 556 14.41 -10.12 10.00
CA SER A 556 13.32 -10.50 9.09
C SER A 556 13.36 -11.99 8.69
N ILE A 557 14.55 -12.51 8.39
CA ILE A 557 14.78 -13.94 8.10
C ILE A 557 14.34 -14.79 9.30
N CYS A 558 14.81 -14.45 10.50
CA CYS A 558 14.48 -15.19 11.72
C CYS A 558 12.97 -15.18 12.01
N ILE A 559 12.31 -14.03 11.86
CA ILE A 559 10.85 -13.91 12.04
C ILE A 559 10.12 -14.78 11.00
N SER A 560 10.57 -14.78 9.75
CA SER A 560 10.00 -15.63 8.69
C SER A 560 10.14 -17.12 8.97
N LEU A 561 11.26 -17.54 9.58
CA LEU A 561 11.47 -18.93 9.97
C LEU A 561 10.59 -19.35 11.15
N ILE A 562 10.45 -18.48 12.16
CA ILE A 562 9.52 -18.70 13.29
C ILE A 562 8.08 -18.82 12.77
N HIS A 563 7.68 -17.98 11.83
CA HIS A 563 6.36 -18.06 11.22
C HIS A 563 6.13 -19.41 10.51
N LEU A 564 7.11 -19.87 9.72
CA LEU A 564 7.01 -21.18 9.06
C LEU A 564 7.04 -22.36 10.03
N HIS A 565 7.73 -22.24 11.17
CA HIS A 565 7.68 -23.23 12.24
C HIS A 565 6.26 -23.40 12.77
N PHE A 566 5.57 -22.29 13.08
CA PHE A 566 4.17 -22.34 13.51
C PHE A 566 3.23 -22.84 12.42
N ASN A 567 3.50 -22.51 11.16
CA ASN A 567 2.80 -23.10 10.03
C ASN A 567 2.95 -24.64 10.03
N ARG A 568 4.16 -25.17 10.18
CA ARG A 568 4.39 -26.64 10.23
C ARG A 568 3.75 -27.31 11.45
N MET A 569 3.63 -26.59 12.55
CA MET A 569 2.89 -27.02 13.74
C MET A 569 1.35 -26.99 13.57
N LEU A 570 0.85 -26.59 12.39
CA LEU A 570 -0.57 -26.49 12.05
C LEU A 570 -1.37 -25.50 12.93
N LEU A 571 -0.69 -24.52 13.52
CA LEU A 571 -1.32 -23.55 14.41
C LEU A 571 -2.01 -22.42 13.63
N GLU A 572 -3.08 -21.89 14.22
CA GLU A 572 -3.73 -20.68 13.71
C GLU A 572 -2.94 -19.43 14.07
N ARG A 573 -3.16 -18.34 13.33
CA ARG A 573 -2.47 -17.06 13.59
C ARG A 573 -2.70 -16.53 15.01
N LYS A 574 -3.88 -16.76 15.60
CA LYS A 574 -4.18 -16.34 16.96
C LYS A 574 -3.32 -17.06 18.01
N ASP A 575 -3.16 -18.38 17.86
CA ASP A 575 -2.34 -19.19 18.75
C ASP A 575 -0.85 -18.92 18.54
N GLU A 576 -0.44 -18.72 17.28
CA GLU A 576 0.90 -18.27 16.91
C GLU A 576 1.29 -16.99 17.65
N LEU A 577 0.51 -15.90 17.52
CA LEU A 577 0.79 -14.61 18.19
C LEU A 577 0.92 -14.76 19.71
N LYS A 578 0.09 -15.62 20.30
CA LYS A 578 0.14 -15.92 21.73
C LYS A 578 1.44 -16.63 22.11
N ILE A 579 1.84 -17.66 21.37
CA ILE A 579 3.03 -18.46 21.68
C ILE A 579 4.32 -17.69 21.35
N GLU A 580 4.34 -16.89 20.27
CA GLU A 580 5.41 -15.94 19.94
C GLU A 580 5.71 -15.02 21.14
N TYR A 581 4.66 -14.39 21.70
CA TYR A 581 4.81 -13.49 22.83
C TYR A 581 5.23 -14.20 24.11
N ILE A 582 4.68 -15.40 24.39
CA ILE A 582 5.09 -16.22 25.54
C ILE A 582 6.57 -16.62 25.41
N THR A 583 7.01 -17.01 24.21
CA THR A 583 8.39 -17.39 23.92
C THR A 583 9.34 -16.22 24.19
N TYR A 584 9.02 -15.02 23.71
CA TYR A 584 9.77 -13.81 24.05
C TYR A 584 9.89 -13.61 25.57
N LYS A 585 8.80 -13.79 26.33
CA LYS A 585 8.78 -13.60 27.79
C LYS A 585 9.56 -14.67 28.54
N ILE A 586 9.59 -15.90 28.05
CA ILE A 586 10.44 -16.98 28.60
C ILE A 586 11.92 -16.64 28.38
N VAL A 587 12.31 -16.33 27.14
CA VAL A 587 13.71 -16.01 26.79
C VAL A 587 14.19 -14.75 27.52
N LYS A 588 13.38 -13.69 27.57
CA LYS A 588 13.69 -12.47 28.33
C LYS A 588 13.95 -12.76 29.80
N GLY A 589 13.09 -13.57 30.42
CA GLY A 589 13.25 -13.91 31.83
C GLY A 589 14.47 -14.80 32.10
N PHE A 590 14.79 -15.71 31.17
CA PHE A 590 16.03 -16.50 31.19
C PHE A 590 17.28 -15.59 31.15
N CYS A 591 17.34 -14.65 30.19
CA CYS A 591 18.44 -13.69 30.10
C CYS A 591 18.59 -12.85 31.37
N ASN A 592 17.48 -12.40 31.94
CA ASN A 592 17.51 -11.61 33.17
C ASN A 592 18.05 -12.44 34.35
N LYS A 593 17.53 -13.67 34.56
CA LYS A 593 17.98 -14.54 35.66
C LYS A 593 19.47 -14.88 35.55
N ARG A 594 19.97 -15.20 34.36
CA ARG A 594 21.41 -15.45 34.14
C ARG A 594 22.29 -14.25 34.52
N LYS A 595 21.84 -13.01 34.25
CA LYS A 595 22.58 -11.79 34.67
C LYS A 595 22.58 -11.60 36.18
N TYR A 596 21.52 -12.00 36.88
CA TYR A 596 21.47 -11.97 38.34
C TYR A 596 22.30 -13.09 38.97
N ASP A 597 22.21 -14.32 38.46
CA ASP A 597 22.88 -15.49 39.02
C ASP A 597 24.39 -15.53 38.68
N GLY A 598 24.82 -14.91 37.57
CA GLY A 598 26.24 -14.77 37.21
C GLY A 598 26.96 -13.56 37.84
N ASN A 599 26.22 -12.71 38.56
CA ASN A 599 26.76 -11.62 39.41
C ASN A 599 26.80 -12.02 40.90
N LYS A 600 26.46 -13.28 41.21
CA LYS A 600 26.71 -13.95 42.50
C LYS A 600 27.77 -15.02 42.26
#